data_AF-A0A925UNM7-F1
#
_entry.id   AF-A0A925UNM7-F1
#
_cell.length_a   1.000
_cell.length_b   1.000
_cell.length_c   1.000
_cell.angle_alpha   90.00
_cell.angle_beta   90.00
_cell.angle_gamma   90.00
#
_symmetry.space_group_name_H-M   'P 1'
#
loop_
_entity.id
_entity.type
_entity.pdbx_description
1 polymer ?
#
loop_
_entity_poly.entity_id
_entity_poly.type
_entity_poly.pdbx_seq_one_letter_code
_entity_poly.pdbx_strand_id
1 'polypeptide(L)'
;MQNKYESITYSDQDNKILDNTKLSKEDFLLIKDIKIRLKEKSFSSAIEAFYKFHKNNYSPSDIGEIFKVSSRQIQRIFKDMGINRDKVEAQQIVVSNRDYSETRKNYKKTILDGLTDTELTGPFLQQYIRHEIDLFLGEMLPKCEIIVGINSMNVYNNDNAIPIIVINNNSLYKYIIDVNDTVSNKLESGKNRDKSNDSKAHYKGYTLFRINTNVYLSSSDNPKIKYEKEVKDKLMEIVNLIATEVLNNNSSIRLE
;
A
#
# COMPACT_ATOMS: atom_id res chain seq x y z
N MET A 1 14.65 -41.59 -10.34
CA MET A 1 14.43 -40.12 -10.27
C MET A 1 14.85 -39.66 -8.89
N GLN A 2 15.84 -38.78 -8.79
CA GLN A 2 16.27 -38.23 -7.50
C GLN A 2 15.16 -37.31 -6.98
N ASN A 3 14.76 -37.49 -5.73
CA ASN A 3 13.73 -36.69 -5.13
C ASN A 3 14.27 -35.28 -4.85
N LYS A 4 13.74 -34.25 -5.52
CA LYS A 4 14.22 -32.86 -5.42
C LYS A 4 14.20 -32.30 -3.99
N TYR A 5 13.44 -32.92 -3.09
CA TYR A 5 13.33 -32.54 -1.68
C TYR A 5 14.42 -33.15 -0.78
N GLU A 6 15.18 -34.13 -1.27
CA GLU A 6 16.21 -34.84 -0.50
C GLU A 6 17.62 -34.25 -0.68
N SER A 7 17.83 -33.42 -1.71
CA SER A 7 19.15 -32.89 -2.12
C SER A 7 19.26 -31.37 -1.99
N ILE A 8 18.47 -30.78 -1.11
CA ILE A 8 18.45 -29.32 -0.93
C ILE A 8 19.63 -28.87 -0.11
N THR A 9 20.38 -27.93 -0.64
CA THR A 9 21.42 -27.22 0.09
C THR A 9 20.80 -25.94 0.66
N TYR A 10 20.65 -25.90 1.98
CA TYR A 10 20.14 -24.75 2.71
C TYR A 10 21.23 -23.68 2.87
N SER A 11 20.85 -22.41 2.82
CA SER A 11 21.76 -21.33 3.20
C SER A 11 22.05 -21.34 4.70
N ASP A 12 23.08 -20.60 5.15
CA ASP A 12 23.37 -20.46 6.59
C ASP A 12 22.19 -19.87 7.38
N GLN A 13 21.40 -18.99 6.75
CA GLN A 13 20.20 -18.42 7.36
C GLN A 13 19.09 -19.46 7.50
N ASP A 14 18.88 -20.29 6.47
CA ASP A 14 17.90 -21.37 6.49
C ASP A 14 18.24 -22.43 7.53
N ASN A 15 19.53 -22.83 7.61
CA ASN A 15 20.00 -23.78 8.61
C ASN A 15 19.78 -23.26 10.03
N LYS A 16 20.06 -21.97 10.29
CA LYS A 16 19.74 -21.35 11.59
C LYS A 16 18.27 -21.47 11.96
N ILE A 17 17.36 -21.36 11.00
CA ILE A 17 15.92 -21.51 11.26
C ILE A 17 15.60 -22.97 11.56
N LEU A 18 16.07 -23.91 10.74
CA LEU A 18 15.82 -25.32 10.91
C LEU A 18 16.32 -25.86 12.26
N ASP A 19 17.48 -25.38 12.71
CA ASP A 19 18.13 -25.82 13.94
C ASP A 19 17.54 -25.15 15.18
N ASN A 20 17.25 -23.84 15.12
CA ASN A 20 16.79 -23.08 16.29
C ASN A 20 15.28 -23.12 16.52
N THR A 21 14.50 -23.59 15.53
CA THR A 21 13.04 -23.72 15.69
C THR A 21 12.70 -24.82 16.69
N LYS A 22 12.33 -24.42 17.90
CA LYS A 22 11.86 -25.35 18.94
C LYS A 22 10.48 -25.91 18.58
N LEU A 23 10.40 -27.23 18.52
CA LEU A 23 9.16 -27.98 18.34
C LEU A 23 8.61 -28.38 19.72
N SER A 24 7.33 -28.08 19.94
CA SER A 24 6.60 -28.56 21.11
C SER A 24 6.31 -30.06 20.97
N LYS A 25 5.87 -30.71 22.06
CA LYS A 25 5.41 -32.10 22.01
C LYS A 25 4.23 -32.29 21.04
N GLU A 26 3.35 -31.30 20.97
CA GLU A 26 2.20 -31.30 20.05
C GLU A 26 2.65 -31.19 18.59
N ASP A 27 3.64 -30.34 18.31
CA ASP A 27 4.21 -30.19 16.97
C ASP A 27 4.83 -31.51 16.49
N PHE A 28 5.56 -32.21 17.37
CA PHE A 28 6.14 -33.52 17.04
C PHE A 28 5.07 -34.56 16.70
N LEU A 29 3.97 -34.59 17.46
CA LEU A 29 2.85 -35.50 17.18
C LEU A 29 2.17 -35.16 15.85
N LEU A 30 1.94 -33.88 15.59
CA LEU A 30 1.36 -33.40 14.34
C LEU A 30 2.27 -33.73 13.14
N ILE A 31 3.56 -33.42 13.21
CA ILE A 31 4.53 -33.72 12.13
C ILE A 31 4.60 -35.22 11.89
N LYS A 32 4.59 -36.04 12.95
CA LYS A 32 4.59 -37.50 12.84
C LYS A 32 3.34 -38.01 12.12
N ASP A 33 2.15 -37.51 12.48
CA ASP A 33 0.91 -37.85 11.80
C ASP A 33 0.96 -37.47 10.30
N ILE A 34 1.40 -36.25 9.99
CA ILE A 34 1.52 -35.76 8.61
C ILE A 34 2.51 -36.63 7.81
N LYS A 35 3.68 -36.97 8.39
CA LYS A 35 4.68 -37.85 7.73
C LYS A 35 4.11 -39.24 7.44
N ILE A 36 3.28 -39.80 8.32
CA ILE A 36 2.61 -41.09 8.09
C ILE A 36 1.57 -40.97 6.97
N ARG A 37 0.68 -39.98 7.06
CA ARG A 37 -0.42 -39.75 6.11
C ARG A 37 0.08 -39.46 4.69
N LEU A 38 1.21 -38.76 4.57
CA LEU A 38 1.77 -38.31 3.30
C LEU A 38 3.04 -39.06 2.90
N LYS A 39 3.32 -40.25 3.47
CA LYS A 39 4.56 -41.00 3.25
C LYS A 39 4.91 -41.25 1.77
N GLU A 40 3.89 -41.42 0.92
CA GLU A 40 4.03 -41.72 -0.52
C GLU A 40 4.19 -40.46 -1.39
N LYS A 41 4.03 -39.27 -0.80
CA LYS A 41 4.21 -38.01 -1.52
C LYS A 41 5.69 -37.74 -1.71
N SER A 42 6.06 -37.19 -2.86
CA SER A 42 7.46 -36.83 -3.17
C SER A 42 8.09 -35.88 -2.14
N PHE A 43 7.30 -35.02 -1.50
CA PHE A 43 7.81 -34.07 -0.52
C PHE A 43 7.87 -34.61 0.93
N SER A 44 7.60 -35.91 1.14
CA SER A 44 7.48 -36.49 2.49
C SER A 44 8.73 -36.31 3.35
N SER A 45 9.92 -36.40 2.74
CA SER A 45 11.21 -36.18 3.38
C SER A 45 11.40 -34.75 3.92
N ALA A 46 10.74 -33.76 3.30
CA ALA A 46 10.86 -32.34 3.65
C ALA A 46 9.74 -31.81 4.56
N ILE A 47 8.78 -32.64 4.99
CA ILE A 47 7.61 -32.23 5.78
C ILE A 47 8.00 -31.42 7.03
N GLU A 48 9.05 -31.83 7.73
CA GLU A 48 9.49 -31.14 8.94
C GLU A 48 10.10 -29.77 8.65
N ALA A 49 10.91 -29.67 7.59
CA ALA A 49 11.47 -28.40 7.15
C ALA A 49 10.35 -27.43 6.72
N PHE A 50 9.38 -27.90 5.93
CA PHE A 50 8.20 -27.13 5.56
C PHE A 50 7.44 -26.59 6.77
N TYR A 51 7.24 -27.44 7.78
CA TYR A 51 6.57 -27.04 9.01
C TYR A 51 7.37 -25.98 9.78
N LYS A 52 8.69 -26.15 9.92
CA LYS A 52 9.56 -25.18 10.62
C LYS A 52 9.59 -23.82 9.91
N PHE A 53 9.71 -23.77 8.59
CA PHE A 53 9.61 -22.51 7.84
C PHE A 53 8.23 -21.87 7.99
N HIS A 54 7.17 -22.68 7.93
CA HIS A 54 5.80 -22.20 8.15
C HIS A 54 5.63 -21.62 9.56
N LYS A 55 6.17 -22.26 10.60
CA LYS A 55 6.12 -21.78 12.00
C LYS A 55 6.85 -20.45 12.20
N ASN A 56 7.84 -20.14 11.37
CA ASN A 56 8.58 -18.88 11.39
C ASN A 56 8.05 -17.84 10.39
N ASN A 57 6.79 -17.94 9.98
CA ASN A 57 6.11 -16.95 9.12
C ASN A 57 6.73 -16.76 7.72
N TYR A 58 7.47 -17.75 7.20
CA TYR A 58 7.91 -17.68 5.81
C TYR A 58 6.71 -17.73 4.87
N SER A 59 6.78 -16.98 3.77
CA SER A 59 5.75 -16.98 2.74
C SER A 59 5.92 -18.18 1.80
N PRO A 60 4.86 -18.61 1.09
CA PRO A 60 4.99 -19.65 0.07
C PRO A 60 5.96 -19.29 -1.07
N SER A 61 6.24 -18.01 -1.29
CA SER A 61 7.24 -17.56 -2.28
C SER A 61 8.66 -17.85 -1.78
N ASP A 62 8.98 -17.41 -0.57
CA ASP A 62 10.31 -17.59 0.04
C ASP A 62 10.67 -19.08 0.15
N ILE A 63 9.71 -19.90 0.57
CA ILE A 63 9.89 -21.35 0.65
C ILE A 63 10.04 -21.94 -0.76
N GLY A 64 9.33 -21.41 -1.76
CA GLY A 64 9.49 -21.82 -3.15
C GLY A 64 10.91 -21.60 -3.66
N GLU A 65 11.55 -20.50 -3.26
CA GLU A 65 12.93 -20.18 -3.64
C GLU A 65 13.96 -21.11 -2.99
N ILE A 66 13.74 -21.52 -1.74
CA ILE A 66 14.59 -22.49 -1.02
C ILE A 66 14.48 -23.86 -1.69
N PHE A 67 13.25 -24.31 -1.94
CA PHE A 67 12.97 -25.66 -2.46
C PHE A 67 12.99 -25.74 -3.99
N LYS A 68 13.31 -24.65 -4.69
CA LYS A 68 13.31 -24.51 -6.16
C LYS A 68 12.01 -25.01 -6.79
N VAL A 69 10.89 -24.58 -6.23
CA VAL A 69 9.54 -24.89 -6.71
C VAL A 69 8.66 -23.64 -6.74
N SER A 70 7.59 -23.67 -7.54
CA SER A 70 6.66 -22.54 -7.59
C SER A 70 5.92 -22.34 -6.25
N SER A 71 5.56 -21.10 -5.96
CA SER A 71 4.76 -20.74 -4.78
C SER A 71 3.42 -21.49 -4.73
N ARG A 72 2.76 -21.70 -5.88
CA ARG A 72 1.54 -22.52 -5.98
C ARG A 72 1.77 -23.96 -5.54
N GLN A 73 2.94 -24.51 -5.82
CA GLN A 73 3.28 -25.87 -5.41
C GLN A 73 3.44 -25.95 -3.89
N ILE A 74 4.06 -24.95 -3.25
CA ILE A 74 4.14 -24.86 -1.78
C ILE A 74 2.75 -24.73 -1.15
N GLN A 75 1.88 -23.88 -1.70
CA GLN A 75 0.50 -23.75 -1.21
C GLN A 75 -0.27 -25.08 -1.26
N ARG A 76 -0.10 -25.85 -2.33
CA ARG A 76 -0.69 -27.19 -2.44
C ARG A 76 -0.11 -28.16 -1.39
N ILE A 77 1.19 -28.11 -1.14
CA ILE A 77 1.84 -28.92 -0.10
C ILE A 77 1.26 -28.59 1.28
N PHE A 78 1.14 -27.30 1.63
CA PHE A 78 0.54 -26.88 2.90
C PHE A 78 -0.92 -27.28 3.05
N LYS A 79 -1.68 -27.27 1.95
CA LYS A 79 -3.04 -27.80 1.92
C LYS A 79 -3.06 -29.31 2.18
N ASP A 80 -2.18 -30.09 1.55
CA ASP A 80 -2.06 -31.55 1.79
C ASP A 80 -1.64 -31.85 3.25
N MET A 81 -0.79 -31.00 3.82
CA MET A 81 -0.37 -31.06 5.23
C MET A 81 -1.45 -30.64 6.23
N GLY A 82 -2.47 -29.90 5.80
CA GLY A 82 -3.53 -29.37 6.66
C GLY A 82 -3.07 -28.21 7.54
N ILE A 83 -2.05 -27.46 7.11
CA ILE A 83 -1.49 -26.31 7.84
C ILE A 83 -1.66 -25.00 7.06
N ASN A 84 -2.63 -24.93 6.16
CA ASN A 84 -2.88 -23.72 5.39
C ASN A 84 -3.33 -22.57 6.31
N ARG A 85 -2.65 -21.44 6.21
CA ARG A 85 -3.07 -20.20 6.86
C ARG A 85 -4.42 -19.75 6.31
N ASP A 86 -5.22 -19.14 7.18
CA ASP A 86 -6.41 -18.45 6.73
C ASP A 86 -6.06 -17.12 6.05
N LYS A 87 -7.07 -16.43 5.52
CA LYS A 87 -6.87 -15.15 4.81
C LYS A 87 -6.32 -14.06 5.74
N VAL A 88 -6.69 -14.09 7.02
CA VAL A 88 -6.33 -13.05 8.00
C VAL A 88 -4.87 -13.20 8.40
N GLU A 89 -4.45 -14.41 8.75
CA GLU A 89 -3.06 -14.75 9.06
C GLU A 89 -2.12 -14.47 7.88
N ALA A 90 -2.55 -14.80 6.66
CA ALA A 90 -1.77 -14.53 5.46
C ALA A 90 -1.56 -13.02 5.23
N GLN A 91 -2.56 -12.19 5.53
CA GLN A 91 -2.44 -10.74 5.41
C GLN A 91 -1.49 -10.15 6.44
N GLN A 92 -1.51 -10.60 7.69
CA GLN A 92 -0.63 -10.11 8.75
C GLN A 92 0.86 -10.28 8.42
N ILE A 93 1.22 -11.44 7.86
CA ILE A 93 2.61 -11.75 7.46
C ILE A 93 3.05 -10.92 6.24
N VAL A 94 2.14 -10.67 5.30
CA VAL A 94 2.44 -9.80 4.15
C VAL A 94 2.64 -8.35 4.59
N VAL A 95 1.89 -7.89 5.59
CA VAL A 95 2.05 -6.53 6.14
C VAL A 95 3.37 -6.40 6.90
N SER A 96 3.81 -7.41 7.64
CA SER A 96 5.07 -7.35 8.40
C SER A 96 6.32 -7.35 7.51
N ASN A 97 6.26 -7.93 6.31
CA ASN A 97 7.43 -8.13 5.44
C ASN A 97 7.52 -7.11 4.28
N ARG A 98 6.54 -6.20 4.13
CA ARG A 98 6.59 -5.17 3.09
C ARG A 98 7.37 -3.95 3.57
N ASP A 99 8.53 -3.71 2.98
CA ASP A 99 9.16 -2.39 3.03
C ASP A 99 8.47 -1.47 2.01
N TYR A 100 7.36 -0.86 2.45
CA TYR A 100 6.65 0.15 1.67
C TYR A 100 7.52 1.36 1.36
N SER A 101 8.60 1.62 2.12
CA SER A 101 9.48 2.77 1.87
C SER A 101 10.28 2.60 0.58
N GLU A 102 10.75 1.39 0.29
CA GLU A 102 11.53 1.07 -0.90
C GLU A 102 10.66 0.98 -2.15
N THR A 103 9.49 0.33 -2.03
CA THR A 103 8.49 0.25 -3.12
C THR A 103 8.01 1.64 -3.53
N ARG A 104 7.79 2.53 -2.54
CA ARG A 104 7.36 3.91 -2.74
C ARG A 104 8.47 4.76 -3.38
N LYS A 105 9.74 4.57 -3.02
CA LYS A 105 10.89 5.28 -3.64
C LYS A 105 11.06 4.95 -5.13
N ASN A 106 10.98 3.67 -5.49
CA ASN A 106 11.16 3.24 -6.89
C ASN A 106 10.01 3.70 -7.81
N TYR A 107 8.77 3.67 -7.31
CA TYR A 107 7.63 4.24 -8.01
C TYR A 107 7.78 5.76 -8.20
N LYS A 108 8.22 6.49 -7.15
CA LYS A 108 8.42 7.95 -7.19
C LYS A 108 9.43 8.39 -8.25
N LYS A 109 10.57 7.69 -8.37
CA LYS A 109 11.60 8.00 -9.37
C LYS A 109 11.09 7.81 -10.80
N THR A 110 10.40 6.69 -11.04
CA THR A 110 9.89 6.34 -12.38
C THR A 110 8.78 7.29 -12.85
N ILE A 111 7.93 7.75 -11.93
CA ILE A 111 6.92 8.77 -12.24
C ILE A 111 7.62 10.09 -12.59
N LEU A 112 8.51 10.60 -11.73
CA LEU A 112 9.19 11.89 -11.91
C LEU A 112 9.95 11.97 -13.25
N ASP A 113 10.62 10.90 -13.65
CA ASP A 113 11.35 10.83 -14.92
C ASP A 113 10.42 10.85 -16.14
N GLY A 114 9.17 10.37 -16.01
CA GLY A 114 8.14 10.49 -17.05
C GLY A 114 7.42 11.84 -17.07
N LEU A 115 7.63 12.70 -16.06
CA LEU A 115 6.92 13.97 -15.91
C LEU A 115 7.51 15.12 -16.77
N THR A 116 8.66 14.96 -17.41
CA THR A 116 9.29 16.04 -18.20
C THR A 116 8.72 16.22 -19.61
N ASP A 117 7.85 15.33 -20.09
CA ASP A 117 7.63 15.21 -21.55
C ASP A 117 6.19 15.51 -22.05
N THR A 118 5.24 15.98 -21.23
CA THR A 118 3.85 16.19 -21.72
C THR A 118 3.11 17.43 -21.21
N GLU A 119 2.32 18.06 -22.11
CA GLU A 119 1.48 19.24 -21.89
C GLU A 119 0.28 18.97 -20.97
N LEU A 120 -0.12 20.00 -20.23
CA LEU A 120 -0.96 19.89 -19.03
C LEU A 120 -2.36 20.52 -19.22
N THR A 121 -3.35 19.68 -19.48
CA THR A 121 -4.72 19.82 -18.95
C THR A 121 -5.29 18.42 -18.67
N GLY A 122 -5.41 18.06 -17.39
CA GLY A 122 -5.80 16.71 -16.97
C GLY A 122 -4.60 15.80 -16.61
N PRO A 123 -4.76 14.46 -16.64
CA PRO A 123 -4.27 13.39 -15.75
C PRO A 123 -2.93 13.54 -15.01
N PHE A 124 -2.02 14.36 -15.51
CA PHE A 124 -0.73 14.73 -14.92
C PHE A 124 -0.86 15.68 -13.74
N LEU A 125 -1.65 16.77 -13.80
CA LEU A 125 -1.73 17.74 -12.68
C LEU A 125 -2.23 17.04 -11.42
N GLN A 126 -3.20 16.15 -11.59
CA GLN A 126 -3.73 15.31 -10.53
C GLN A 126 -2.67 14.33 -10.04
N GLN A 127 -1.80 13.80 -10.90
CA GLN A 127 -0.68 12.93 -10.47
C GLN A 127 0.37 13.70 -9.67
N TYR A 128 0.75 14.90 -10.13
CA TYR A 128 1.64 15.81 -9.40
C TYR A 128 1.06 16.16 -8.03
N ILE A 129 -0.20 16.60 -7.97
CA ILE A 129 -0.86 16.95 -6.71
C ILE A 129 -0.97 15.72 -5.80
N ARG A 130 -1.33 14.54 -6.33
CA ARG A 130 -1.34 13.28 -5.57
C ARG A 130 0.04 12.97 -4.98
N HIS A 131 1.10 13.18 -5.74
CA HIS A 131 2.47 12.96 -5.29
C HIS A 131 2.87 13.90 -4.16
N GLU A 132 2.57 15.19 -4.28
CA GLU A 132 2.85 16.19 -3.24
C GLU A 132 2.06 15.89 -1.95
N ILE A 133 0.78 15.53 -2.07
CA ILE A 133 -0.05 15.08 -0.93
C ILE A 133 0.58 13.86 -0.25
N ASP A 134 0.98 12.86 -1.04
CA ASP A 134 1.58 11.62 -0.56
C ASP A 134 2.89 11.88 0.20
N LEU A 135 3.71 12.80 -0.30
CA LEU A 135 4.94 13.25 0.35
C LEU A 135 4.64 13.97 1.67
N PHE A 136 3.87 15.04 1.64
CA PHE A 136 3.59 15.84 2.83
C PHE A 136 2.92 15.01 3.93
N LEU A 137 1.87 14.24 3.61
CA LEU A 137 1.22 13.38 4.60
C LEU A 137 2.16 12.28 5.11
N GLY A 138 2.98 11.70 4.23
CA GLY A 138 3.95 10.68 4.61
C GLY A 138 5.00 11.17 5.60
N GLU A 139 5.44 12.42 5.46
CA GLU A 139 6.38 13.07 6.39
C GLU A 139 5.70 13.44 7.71
N MET A 140 4.48 13.97 7.66
CA MET A 140 3.77 14.43 8.85
C MET A 140 3.14 13.31 9.68
N LEU A 141 2.80 12.19 9.06
CA LEU A 141 2.12 11.06 9.69
C LEU A 141 2.86 9.74 9.43
N PRO A 142 4.13 9.60 9.87
CA PRO A 142 4.99 8.46 9.52
C PRO A 142 4.52 7.12 10.10
N LYS A 143 3.62 7.16 11.10
CA LYS A 143 3.05 5.96 11.75
C LYS A 143 1.66 5.60 11.23
N CYS A 144 1.11 6.39 10.31
CA CYS A 144 -0.21 6.14 9.73
C CYS A 144 -0.05 5.45 8.37
N GLU A 145 -1.04 4.64 8.00
CA GLU A 145 -1.18 4.19 6.62
C GLU A 145 -1.96 5.24 5.83
N ILE A 146 -1.42 5.67 4.69
CA ILE A 146 -2.00 6.73 3.86
C ILE A 146 -2.22 6.17 2.46
N ILE A 147 -3.44 6.34 1.97
CA ILE A 147 -3.85 5.94 0.62
C ILE A 147 -4.31 7.20 -0.11
N VAL A 148 -3.53 7.62 -1.11
CA VAL A 148 -3.91 8.70 -2.03
C VAL A 148 -4.40 8.07 -3.33
N GLY A 149 -5.72 8.09 -3.54
CA GLY A 149 -6.40 7.32 -4.58
C GLY A 149 -6.66 8.08 -5.88
N ILE A 150 -7.26 7.38 -6.84
CA ILE A 150 -7.82 7.93 -8.08
C ILE A 150 -9.33 7.98 -7.92
N ASN A 151 -9.99 9.05 -8.39
CA ASN A 151 -11.46 9.12 -8.40
C ASN A 151 -12.06 8.26 -9.54
N SER A 152 -11.82 6.96 -9.54
CA SER A 152 -12.29 6.03 -10.57
C SER A 152 -13.72 5.51 -10.35
N MET A 153 -14.34 5.81 -9.20
CA MET A 153 -15.66 5.30 -8.81
C MET A 153 -16.70 6.40 -8.53
N ASN A 154 -16.54 7.61 -9.09
CA ASN A 154 -17.42 8.76 -8.82
C ASN A 154 -17.61 9.00 -7.31
N VAL A 155 -16.50 8.90 -6.56
CA VAL A 155 -16.43 9.27 -5.14
C VAL A 155 -16.72 10.76 -4.99
N TYR A 156 -16.46 11.55 -6.03
CA TYR A 156 -16.92 12.92 -6.19
C TYR A 156 -17.30 13.17 -7.65
N ASN A 157 -18.19 14.13 -7.92
CA ASN A 157 -18.68 14.46 -9.27
C ASN A 157 -17.64 15.19 -10.15
N ASN A 158 -16.44 15.44 -9.64
CA ASN A 158 -15.34 16.04 -10.39
C ASN A 158 -14.24 14.99 -10.62
N ASP A 159 -13.91 14.72 -11.87
CA ASP A 159 -12.85 13.79 -12.26
C ASP A 159 -11.47 14.22 -11.73
N ASN A 160 -11.32 15.52 -11.41
CA ASN A 160 -10.11 16.09 -10.85
C ASN A 160 -9.98 15.93 -9.33
N ALA A 161 -10.98 15.35 -8.68
CA ALA A 161 -10.94 15.12 -7.24
C ALA A 161 -9.97 13.99 -6.88
N ILE A 162 -9.27 14.17 -5.76
CA ILE A 162 -8.28 13.24 -5.24
C ILE A 162 -8.79 12.71 -3.90
N PRO A 163 -9.27 11.45 -3.82
CA PRO A 163 -9.64 10.84 -2.56
C PRO A 163 -8.37 10.49 -1.76
N ILE A 164 -8.41 10.74 -0.46
CA ILE A 164 -7.35 10.44 0.50
C ILE A 164 -7.98 9.66 1.65
N ILE A 165 -7.36 8.56 2.03
CA ILE A 165 -7.73 7.79 3.21
C ILE A 165 -6.51 7.73 4.12
N VAL A 166 -6.71 8.03 5.40
CA VAL A 166 -5.68 7.88 6.44
C VAL A 166 -6.19 6.87 7.46
N ILE A 167 -5.37 5.86 7.76
CA ILE A 167 -5.66 4.82 8.74
C ILE A 167 -4.64 4.95 9.87
N ASN A 168 -5.15 5.09 11.10
CA ASN A 168 -4.33 5.29 12.30
C ASN A 168 -4.94 4.48 13.44
N ASN A 169 -4.25 3.44 13.91
CA ASN A 169 -4.66 2.60 15.07
C ASN A 169 -6.16 2.23 15.05
N ASN A 170 -6.65 1.68 13.94
CA ASN A 170 -8.05 1.29 13.68
C ASN A 170 -9.05 2.43 13.41
N SER A 171 -8.64 3.70 13.45
CA SER A 171 -9.46 4.83 13.03
C SER A 171 -9.27 5.11 11.54
N LEU A 172 -10.38 5.39 10.85
CA LEU A 172 -10.43 5.65 9.41
C LEU A 172 -10.86 7.10 9.14
N TYR A 173 -9.98 7.86 8.51
CA TYR A 173 -10.22 9.24 8.11
C TYR A 173 -10.29 9.33 6.59
N LYS A 174 -11.28 10.07 6.09
CA LYS A 174 -11.62 10.13 4.66
C LYS A 174 -11.67 11.57 4.21
N TYR A 175 -10.85 11.92 3.22
CA TYR A 175 -10.76 13.27 2.67
C TYR A 175 -10.86 13.25 1.15
N ILE A 176 -11.32 14.36 0.57
CA ILE A 176 -11.30 14.60 -0.87
C ILE A 176 -10.66 15.97 -1.08
N ILE A 177 -9.68 16.05 -1.98
CA ILE A 177 -9.16 17.33 -2.46
C ILE A 177 -9.64 17.52 -3.89
N ASP A 178 -10.55 18.47 -4.07
CA ASP A 178 -11.11 18.86 -5.37
C ASP A 178 -10.25 19.98 -5.98
N VAL A 179 -9.57 19.66 -7.08
CA VAL A 179 -8.68 20.59 -7.78
C VAL A 179 -9.43 21.20 -8.96
N ASN A 180 -9.79 22.47 -8.82
CA ASN A 180 -10.43 23.26 -9.88
C ASN A 180 -9.37 24.10 -10.59
N ASP A 181 -9.16 23.81 -11.87
CA ASP A 181 -8.37 24.65 -12.76
C ASP A 181 -9.26 25.76 -13.33
N THR A 182 -8.89 27.02 -13.11
CA THR A 182 -9.61 28.18 -13.64
C THR A 182 -9.37 28.37 -15.14
N VAL A 183 -8.27 27.85 -15.70
CA VAL A 183 -7.89 28.02 -17.11
C VAL A 183 -8.82 27.21 -18.02
N SER A 184 -9.17 25.99 -17.59
CA SER A 184 -10.15 25.12 -18.24
C SER A 184 -11.59 25.68 -18.23
N ASN A 185 -11.94 26.53 -17.26
CA ASN A 185 -13.31 27.01 -17.05
C ASN A 185 -13.71 28.23 -17.89
N LYS A 186 -12.84 28.77 -18.75
CA LYS A 186 -13.27 29.79 -19.72
C LYS A 186 -14.18 29.24 -20.82
N LEU A 187 -14.16 27.93 -21.08
CA LEU A 187 -15.00 27.28 -22.09
C LEU A 187 -16.39 26.87 -21.57
N GLU A 188 -16.60 26.80 -20.25
CA GLU A 188 -17.91 26.48 -19.63
C GLU A 188 -18.50 27.71 -18.91
N SER A 189 -18.43 28.88 -19.56
CA SER A 189 -19.10 30.10 -19.10
C SER A 189 -20.60 29.97 -19.31
N GLY A 190 -21.28 29.25 -18.42
CA GLY A 190 -22.71 29.00 -18.56
C GLY A 190 -23.39 28.37 -17.36
N LYS A 191 -22.90 28.63 -16.14
CA LYS A 191 -23.69 28.55 -14.88
C LYS A 191 -22.84 29.07 -13.74
N ASN A 192 -23.30 30.17 -13.13
CA ASN A 192 -22.80 30.66 -11.85
C ASN A 192 -22.70 29.48 -10.86
N ARG A 193 -21.47 29.03 -10.58
CA ARG A 193 -21.19 28.28 -9.36
C ARG A 193 -20.75 29.31 -8.34
N ASP A 194 -21.68 29.58 -7.43
CA ASP A 194 -21.52 30.56 -6.37
C ASP A 194 -20.17 30.43 -5.66
N LYS A 195 -19.59 31.60 -5.44
CA LYS A 195 -18.52 31.83 -4.47
C LYS A 195 -19.02 31.43 -3.09
N SER A 196 -18.69 30.23 -2.64
CA SER A 196 -18.69 29.91 -1.22
C SER A 196 -17.26 29.54 -0.81
N ASN A 197 -16.57 30.53 -0.27
CA ASN A 197 -15.48 30.31 0.69
C ASN A 197 -16.11 29.59 1.90
N ASP A 198 -16.01 28.27 1.97
CA ASP A 198 -15.97 27.55 3.25
C ASP A 198 -15.48 26.12 3.02
N SER A 199 -14.48 25.76 3.81
CA SER A 199 -13.40 24.81 3.49
C SER A 199 -13.59 23.41 4.07
N LYS A 200 -14.79 23.03 4.52
CA LYS A 200 -15.12 21.67 4.92
C LYS A 200 -16.58 21.35 4.60
N ALA A 201 -16.82 20.63 3.51
CA ALA A 201 -18.11 20.00 3.25
C ALA A 201 -17.98 18.49 3.45
N HIS A 202 -19.02 17.85 3.98
CA HIS A 202 -19.03 16.38 4.06
C HIS A 202 -19.73 15.80 2.83
N TYR A 203 -19.05 14.95 2.07
CA TYR A 203 -19.62 14.24 0.91
C TYR A 203 -19.44 12.74 1.06
N LYS A 204 -20.55 11.98 1.18
CA LYS A 204 -20.53 10.51 1.38
C LYS A 204 -19.56 10.04 2.49
N GLY A 205 -19.46 10.81 3.57
CA GLY A 205 -18.56 10.52 4.69
C GLY A 205 -17.10 10.92 4.49
N TYR A 206 -16.78 11.69 3.45
CA TYR A 206 -15.48 12.34 3.24
C TYR A 206 -15.54 13.80 3.62
N THR A 207 -14.45 14.33 4.17
CA THR A 207 -14.23 15.77 4.35
C THR A 207 -13.62 16.36 3.07
N LEU A 208 -14.30 17.33 2.47
CA LEU A 208 -13.93 17.94 1.19
C LEU A 208 -13.12 19.22 1.40
N PHE A 209 -11.97 19.29 0.74
CA PHE A 209 -11.17 20.49 0.53
C PHE A 209 -11.20 20.87 -0.96
N ARG A 210 -11.12 22.18 -1.25
CA ARG A 210 -11.10 22.69 -2.63
C ARG A 210 -9.86 23.53 -2.87
N ILE A 211 -9.18 23.28 -3.97
CA ILE A 211 -8.04 24.06 -4.44
C ILE A 211 -8.41 24.68 -5.78
N ASN A 212 -8.59 26.00 -5.79
CA ASN A 212 -8.67 26.76 -7.03
C ASN A 212 -7.24 27.15 -7.44
N THR A 213 -6.83 26.76 -8.65
CA THR A 213 -5.48 26.97 -9.15
C THR A 213 -5.47 27.49 -10.58
N ASN A 214 -4.47 28.31 -10.90
CA ASN A 214 -4.16 28.79 -12.25
C ASN A 214 -2.90 28.10 -12.80
N VAL A 215 -2.49 26.96 -12.23
CA VAL A 215 -1.25 26.28 -12.61
C VAL A 215 -1.31 25.74 -14.04
N TYR A 216 -0.30 26.05 -14.84
CA TYR A 216 -0.11 25.56 -16.20
C TYR A 216 1.38 25.41 -16.55
N LEU A 217 1.69 24.73 -17.66
CA LEU A 217 3.06 24.53 -18.13
C LEU A 217 3.54 25.72 -18.98
N SER A 218 4.73 26.26 -18.72
CA SER A 218 5.21 27.45 -19.43
C SER A 218 5.61 27.22 -20.90
N SER A 219 6.00 26.00 -21.29
CA SER A 219 6.43 25.62 -22.66
C SER A 219 6.70 24.11 -22.74
N SER A 220 6.51 23.51 -23.91
CA SER A 220 6.84 22.11 -24.25
C SER A 220 8.33 21.78 -24.15
N ASP A 221 9.19 22.75 -24.47
CA ASP A 221 10.63 22.49 -24.68
C ASP A 221 11.46 22.67 -23.39
N ASN A 222 10.86 23.30 -22.38
CA ASN A 222 11.41 23.42 -21.02
C ASN A 222 10.23 23.51 -20.04
N PRO A 223 9.66 22.35 -19.64
CA PRO A 223 8.50 22.29 -18.77
C PRO A 223 8.83 22.93 -17.42
N LYS A 224 8.25 24.09 -17.13
CA LYS A 224 8.19 24.64 -15.78
C LYS A 224 6.74 24.82 -15.40
N ILE A 225 6.38 24.29 -14.23
CA ILE A 225 5.06 24.48 -13.64
C ILE A 225 4.98 25.94 -13.19
N LYS A 226 4.19 26.75 -13.90
CA LYS A 226 3.92 28.12 -13.46
C LYS A 226 2.97 28.08 -12.28
N TYR A 227 3.21 28.94 -11.29
CA TYR A 227 2.45 29.01 -10.04
C TYR A 227 2.53 27.74 -9.17
N GLU A 228 3.56 26.90 -9.36
CA GLU A 228 3.79 25.69 -8.57
C GLU A 228 3.79 25.95 -7.06
N LYS A 229 4.49 27.02 -6.64
CA LYS A 229 4.59 27.42 -5.24
C LYS A 229 3.22 27.70 -4.62
N GLU A 230 2.31 28.34 -5.35
CA GLU A 230 0.96 28.64 -4.85
C GLU A 230 0.18 27.36 -4.55
N VAL A 231 0.28 26.35 -5.41
CA VAL A 231 -0.37 25.06 -5.18
C VAL A 231 0.29 24.31 -4.03
N LYS A 232 1.62 24.31 -3.95
CA LYS A 232 2.35 23.70 -2.83
C LYS A 232 1.96 24.31 -1.48
N ASP A 233 1.88 25.63 -1.40
CA ASP A 233 1.50 26.32 -0.17
C ASP A 233 0.08 25.95 0.27
N LYS A 234 -0.88 25.94 -0.67
CA LYS A 234 -2.27 25.51 -0.41
C LYS A 234 -2.39 24.03 -0.02
N LEU A 235 -1.60 23.16 -0.66
CA LEU A 235 -1.58 21.74 -0.33
C LEU A 235 -1.02 21.51 1.06
N MET A 236 0.06 22.21 1.42
CA MET A 236 0.65 22.12 2.75
C MET A 236 -0.35 22.57 3.83
N GLU A 237 -1.12 23.63 3.58
CA GLU A 237 -2.19 24.06 4.50
C GLU A 237 -3.24 22.96 4.71
N ILE A 238 -3.75 22.36 3.64
CA ILE A 238 -4.74 21.28 3.72
C ILE A 238 -4.16 20.04 4.42
N VAL A 239 -2.93 19.67 4.09
CA VAL A 239 -2.26 18.51 4.69
C VAL A 239 -2.00 18.73 6.18
N ASN A 240 -1.62 19.95 6.59
CA ASN A 240 -1.49 20.31 8.01
C ASN A 240 -2.82 20.14 8.75
N LEU A 241 -3.94 20.55 8.15
CA LEU A 241 -5.28 20.38 8.74
C LEU A 241 -5.63 18.89 8.89
N ILE A 242 -5.37 18.08 7.87
CA ILE A 242 -5.56 16.63 7.92
C ILE A 242 -4.70 16.01 9.04
N ALA A 243 -3.41 16.33 9.07
CA ALA A 243 -2.48 15.78 10.07
C ALA A 243 -2.90 16.16 11.49
N THR A 244 -3.27 17.42 11.71
CA THR A 244 -3.76 17.90 13.00
C THR A 244 -5.01 17.17 13.44
N GLU A 245 -5.97 16.93 12.54
CA GLU A 245 -7.20 16.20 12.84
C GLU A 245 -6.94 14.74 13.18
N VAL A 246 -6.08 14.07 12.41
CA VAL A 246 -5.71 12.65 12.62
C VAL A 246 -4.95 12.46 13.93
N LEU A 247 -4.09 13.41 14.31
CA LEU A 247 -3.30 13.34 15.54
C LEU A 247 -4.12 13.75 16.77
N ASN A 248 -4.98 14.77 16.68
CA ASN A 248 -5.78 15.23 17.82
C ASN A 248 -6.88 14.25 18.22
N ASN A 249 -7.47 13.51 17.27
CA ASN A 249 -8.49 12.51 17.57
C ASN A 249 -7.92 11.24 18.27
N ASN A 250 -6.60 11.07 18.32
CA ASN A 250 -5.95 10.06 19.18
C ASN A 250 -5.97 10.43 20.68
N SER A 251 -6.31 11.67 21.04
CA SER A 251 -6.34 12.13 22.44
C SER A 251 -7.62 11.73 23.19
N SER A 252 -8.66 11.30 22.49
CA SER A 252 -10.04 11.23 23.02
C SER A 252 -10.62 9.82 23.13
N ILE A 253 -9.81 8.77 22.96
CA ILE A 253 -10.27 7.38 23.17
C ILE A 253 -9.38 6.71 24.21
N ARG A 254 -9.59 7.07 25.48
CA ARG A 254 -9.48 6.10 26.57
C ARG A 254 -10.87 5.49 26.73
N LEU A 255 -11.03 4.25 26.29
CA LEU A 255 -12.17 3.44 26.68
C LEU A 255 -11.79 2.73 27.99
N GLU A 256 -12.49 3.11 29.06
CA GLU A 256 -12.81 2.23 30.19
C GLU A 256 -13.63 1.02 29.72
#